data_AF-A0A1M4XPT0-F1
#
_entry.id   AF-A0A1M4XPT0-F1
#
_cell.length_a   1.000
_cell.length_b   1.000
_cell.length_c   1.000
_cell.angle_alpha   90.00
_cell.angle_beta   90.00
_cell.angle_gamma   90.00
#
_symmetry.space_group_name_H-M   'P 1'
#
loop_
_entity.id
_entity.type
_entity.pdbx_description
1 polymer ?
#
loop_
_entity_poly.entity_id
_entity_poly.type
_entity_poly.pdbx_seq_one_letter_code
_entity_poly.pdbx_strand_id
1 'polypeptide(L)'
;MNFYVDGKYSAFEELMHYYHINFNVYYILVFIVFINCIKAIVNFYSIKKSKVSNVFSSNMDLLLSILAGMGLGCGMFFHGVFADMSSKYFKIWGNKMFILSLVAFVLFIIQIIFIQKSQNIKE
;
A
#
# COMPACT_ATOMS: atom_id res chain seq x y z
N MET A 1 -20.82 -48.31 -7.69
CA MET A 1 -20.37 -47.03 -8.27
C MET A 1 -20.70 -45.95 -7.26
N ASN A 2 -19.77 -45.67 -6.35
CA ASN A 2 -19.98 -44.67 -5.29
C ASN A 2 -19.44 -43.33 -5.77
N PHE A 3 -20.35 -42.38 -5.99
CA PHE A 3 -20.02 -40.98 -6.22
C PHE A 3 -19.60 -40.35 -4.89
N TYR A 4 -18.31 -40.45 -4.56
CA TYR A 4 -17.69 -39.58 -3.56
C TYR A 4 -17.44 -38.22 -4.22
N VAL A 5 -18.40 -37.31 -4.10
CA VAL A 5 -18.15 -35.87 -4.27
C VAL A 5 -17.62 -35.38 -2.94
N ASP A 6 -16.32 -35.58 -2.67
CA ASP A 6 -15.67 -35.06 -1.46
C ASP A 6 -15.37 -33.57 -1.68
N GLY A 7 -16.43 -32.76 -1.63
CA GLY A 7 -16.41 -31.30 -1.70
C GLY A 7 -15.81 -30.67 -0.44
N LYS A 8 -14.59 -31.04 -0.08
CA LYS A 8 -13.88 -30.49 1.07
C LYS A 8 -12.91 -29.40 0.62
N TYR A 9 -13.43 -28.19 0.42
CA TYR A 9 -12.62 -27.03 0.77
C TYR A 9 -12.33 -27.13 2.27
N SER A 10 -11.06 -27.03 2.67
CA SER A 10 -10.78 -26.82 4.10
C SER A 10 -11.44 -25.50 4.52
N ALA A 11 -11.98 -25.38 5.73
CA ALA A 11 -12.60 -24.14 6.20
C ALA A 11 -11.67 -22.92 6.03
N PHE A 12 -10.35 -23.15 6.08
CA PHE A 12 -9.33 -22.16 5.76
C PHE A 12 -9.29 -21.75 4.28
N GLU A 13 -9.47 -22.67 3.36
CA GLU A 13 -9.44 -22.40 1.92
C GLU A 13 -10.68 -21.62 1.46
N GLU A 14 -11.84 -21.90 2.05
CA GLU A 14 -13.06 -21.13 1.86
C GLU A 14 -12.95 -19.71 2.46
N LEU A 15 -12.35 -19.60 3.66
CA LEU A 15 -12.01 -18.32 4.27
C LEU A 15 -11.06 -17.51 3.35
N MET A 16 -9.99 -18.13 2.85
CA MET A 16 -9.06 -17.49 1.93
C MET A 16 -9.73 -17.03 0.64
N HIS A 17 -10.71 -17.78 0.14
CA HIS A 17 -11.48 -17.38 -1.03
C HIS A 17 -12.25 -16.07 -0.80
N TYR A 18 -12.84 -15.88 0.38
CA TYR A 18 -13.50 -14.62 0.77
C TYR A 18 -12.49 -13.48 0.95
N TYR A 19 -11.32 -13.75 1.51
CA TYR A 19 -10.31 -12.72 1.73
C TYR A 19 -9.67 -12.19 0.45
N HIS A 20 -9.74 -12.90 -0.68
CA HIS A 20 -9.23 -12.43 -1.98
C HIS A 20 -9.68 -11.00 -2.33
N ILE A 21 -10.94 -10.66 -2.06
CA ILE A 21 -11.49 -9.33 -2.34
C ILE A 21 -10.92 -8.28 -1.39
N ASN A 22 -10.75 -8.61 -0.11
CA ASN A 22 -10.19 -7.70 0.89
C ASN A 22 -8.74 -7.30 0.55
N PHE A 23 -7.99 -8.19 -0.11
CA PHE A 23 -6.65 -7.85 -0.57
C PHE A 23 -6.60 -6.73 -1.62
N ASN A 24 -7.70 -6.45 -2.32
CA ASN A 24 -7.76 -5.33 -3.26
C ASN A 24 -7.57 -3.98 -2.57
N VAL A 25 -7.93 -3.89 -1.28
CA VAL A 25 -7.75 -2.68 -0.46
C VAL A 25 -6.27 -2.28 -0.40
N TYR A 26 -5.34 -3.24 -0.37
CA TYR A 26 -3.91 -2.92 -0.30
C TYR A 26 -3.39 -2.29 -1.59
N TYR A 27 -3.91 -2.68 -2.75
CA TYR A 27 -3.59 -1.99 -4.01
C TYR A 27 -4.12 -0.55 -4.00
N ILE A 28 -5.31 -0.33 -3.42
CA ILE A 28 -5.86 1.02 -3.24
C ILE A 28 -4.97 1.86 -2.31
N LEU A 29 -4.46 1.29 -1.20
CA LEU A 29 -3.53 1.98 -0.30
C LEU A 29 -2.24 2.39 -1.03
N VAL A 30 -1.64 1.49 -1.81
CA VAL A 30 -0.47 1.83 -2.64
C VAL A 30 -0.81 2.92 -3.65
N PHE A 31 -1.99 2.87 -4.26
CA PHE A 31 -2.45 3.88 -5.21
C PHE A 31 -2.63 5.27 -4.59
N ILE A 32 -3.11 5.34 -3.34
CA ILE A 32 -3.20 6.60 -2.58
C ILE A 32 -1.78 7.18 -2.39
N VAL A 33 -0.82 6.38 -1.94
CA VAL A 33 0.57 6.82 -1.76
C VAL A 33 1.18 7.28 -3.09
N PHE A 34 0.87 6.58 -4.18
CA PHE A 34 1.31 6.94 -5.53
C PHE A 34 0.77 8.31 -5.97
N ILE A 35 -0.54 8.56 -5.80
CA ILE A 35 -1.14 9.86 -6.11
C ILE A 35 -0.48 10.97 -5.28
N ASN A 36 -0.29 10.74 -3.98
CA ASN A 36 0.33 11.72 -3.09
C ASN A 36 1.79 12.02 -3.49
N CYS A 37 2.53 11.00 -3.92
CA CYS A 37 3.87 11.15 -4.47
C CYS A 37 3.88 12.02 -5.74
N ILE A 38 2.98 11.76 -6.69
CA ILE A 38 2.83 12.60 -7.89
C ILE A 38 2.49 14.04 -7.51
N LYS A 39 1.54 14.26 -6.60
CA LYS A 39 1.16 15.60 -6.14
C LYS A 39 2.36 16.35 -5.56
N ALA A 40 3.20 15.69 -4.77
CA ALA A 40 4.43 16.29 -4.23
C ALA A 40 5.41 16.70 -5.33
N ILE A 41 5.63 15.84 -6.33
CA ILE A 41 6.50 16.13 -7.48
C ILE A 41 5.97 17.31 -8.29
N VAL A 42 4.68 17.30 -8.63
CA VAL A 42 4.03 18.38 -9.41
C VAL A 42 4.11 19.70 -8.64
N ASN A 43 3.87 19.68 -7.33
CA ASN A 43 3.96 20.88 -6.50
C ASN A 43 5.38 21.46 -6.51
N PHE A 44 6.42 20.62 -6.38
CA PHE A 44 7.81 21.06 -6.48
C PHE A 44 8.11 21.77 -7.83
N TYR A 45 7.69 21.18 -8.96
CA TYR A 45 7.89 21.81 -10.27
C TYR A 45 7.06 23.10 -10.45
N SER A 46 5.87 23.17 -9.84
CA SER A 46 5.03 24.36 -9.85
C SER A 46 5.69 25.53 -9.11
N ILE A 47 6.24 25.26 -7.92
CA ILE A 47 6.98 26.24 -7.11
C ILE A 47 8.24 26.71 -7.84
N LYS A 48 8.98 25.79 -8.46
CA LYS A 48 10.14 26.14 -9.28
C LYS A 48 9.80 27.07 -10.45
N LYS A 49 8.56 27.04 -10.95
CA LYS A 49 8.05 27.93 -12.01
C LYS A 49 7.35 29.18 -11.46
N SER A 50 7.54 29.53 -10.19
CA SER A 50 6.93 30.68 -9.51
C SER A 50 5.40 30.72 -9.54
N LYS A 51 4.75 29.57 -9.68
CA LYS A 51 3.29 29.48 -9.53
C LYS A 51 2.93 29.36 -8.05
N VAL A 52 1.80 29.98 -7.67
CA VAL A 52 1.24 29.91 -6.30
C VAL A 52 1.13 28.45 -5.88
N SER A 53 1.59 28.14 -4.67
CA SER A 53 1.62 26.78 -4.14
C SER A 53 0.87 26.68 -2.83
N ASN A 54 0.09 25.61 -2.68
CA ASN A 54 -0.79 25.43 -1.54
C ASN A 54 -0.10 24.50 -0.52
N VAL A 55 0.68 25.07 0.40
CA VAL A 55 1.47 24.33 1.42
C VAL A 55 0.59 23.39 2.26
N PHE A 56 -0.62 23.82 2.58
CA PHE A 56 -1.53 23.08 3.47
C PHE A 56 -1.95 21.71 2.89
N SER A 57 -2.05 21.58 1.56
CA SER A 57 -2.33 20.28 0.91
C SER A 57 -1.21 19.28 1.15
N SER A 58 0.04 19.74 1.19
CA SER A 58 1.22 18.86 1.25
C SER A 58 1.34 18.09 2.56
N ASN A 59 0.94 18.70 3.69
CA ASN A 59 1.02 18.05 5.00
C ASN A 59 -0.11 17.01 5.19
N MET A 60 -1.31 17.31 4.69
CA MET A 60 -2.43 16.35 4.70
C MET A 60 -2.14 15.15 3.80
N ASP A 61 -1.54 15.37 2.63
CA ASP A 61 -1.12 14.29 1.72
C ASP A 61 -0.06 13.39 2.38
N LEU A 62 0.83 13.96 3.20
CA LEU A 62 1.83 13.19 3.94
C LEU A 62 1.19 12.37 5.07
N LEU A 63 0.26 12.95 5.82
CA LEU A 63 -0.49 12.22 6.84
C LEU A 63 -1.29 11.06 6.24
N LEU A 64 -1.91 11.27 5.08
CA LEU A 64 -2.66 10.24 4.37
C LEU A 64 -1.75 9.09 3.89
N SER A 65 -0.53 9.42 3.42
CA SER A 65 0.46 8.40 3.07
C SER A 65 0.97 7.61 4.29
N ILE A 66 1.11 8.25 5.46
CA ILE A 66 1.45 7.55 6.72
C ILE A 66 0.34 6.57 7.09
N LEU A 67 -0.93 7.01 7.07
CA LEU A 67 -2.08 6.14 7.37
C LEU A 67 -2.17 4.96 6.39
N ALA A 68 -1.92 5.19 5.10
CA ALA A 68 -1.85 4.13 4.10
C ALA A 68 -0.70 3.14 4.39
N GLY A 69 0.46 3.64 4.80
CA GLY A 69 1.59 2.83 5.24
C GLY A 69 1.27 1.98 6.47
N MET A 70 0.58 2.54 7.47
CA MET A 70 0.11 1.80 8.64
C MET A 70 -0.85 0.67 8.22
N GLY A 71 -1.79 0.94 7.30
CA GLY A 71 -2.69 -0.08 6.76
C GLY A 71 -1.96 -1.22 6.04
N LEU A 72 -0.93 -0.91 5.26
CA LEU A 72 -0.07 -1.92 4.62
C LEU A 72 0.74 -2.71 5.66
N GLY A 73 1.22 -2.06 6.72
CA GLY A 73 1.87 -2.70 7.86
C GLY A 73 0.96 -3.68 8.59
N CYS A 74 -0.31 -3.31 8.84
CA CYS A 74 -1.32 -4.24 9.37
C CYS A 74 -1.52 -5.45 8.44
N GLY A 75 -1.49 -5.23 7.12
CA GLY A 75 -1.52 -6.32 6.14
C GLY A 75 -0.30 -7.25 6.20
N MET A 76 0.88 -6.74 6.59
CA MET A 76 2.06 -7.57 6.84
C MET A 76 1.94 -8.43 8.11
N PHE A 77 1.15 -8.04 9.12
CA PHE A 77 0.93 -8.92 10.28
C PHE A 77 0.17 -10.20 9.89
N PHE A 78 -0.75 -10.12 8.91
CA PHE A 78 -1.39 -11.31 8.34
C PHE A 78 -0.39 -12.26 7.66
N HIS A 79 0.79 -11.77 7.27
CA HIS A 79 1.85 -12.59 6.70
C HIS A 79 2.34 -13.67 7.69
N GLY A 80 2.45 -13.35 8.98
CA GLY A 80 2.83 -14.32 10.01
C GLY A 80 1.76 -15.39 10.22
N VAL A 81 0.50 -14.98 10.25
CA VAL A 81 -0.65 -15.90 10.38
C VAL A 81 -0.72 -16.87 9.20
N PHE A 82 -0.51 -16.40 7.96
CA PHE A 82 -0.50 -17.29 6.81
C PHE A 82 0.70 -18.24 6.77
N ALA A 83 1.85 -17.82 7.30
CA ALA A 83 3.04 -18.67 7.40
C ALA A 83 2.77 -19.90 8.28
N ASP A 84 2.06 -19.69 9.40
CA ASP A 84 1.75 -20.75 10.36
C ASP A 84 0.66 -21.71 9.85
N MET A 85 -0.26 -21.24 9.01
CA MET A 85 -1.41 -22.05 8.56
C MET A 85 -1.19 -22.73 7.20
N SER A 86 -0.48 -22.12 6.25
CA SER A 86 -0.25 -22.73 4.94
C SER A 86 0.91 -22.13 4.14
N SER A 87 1.89 -22.95 3.82
CA SER A 87 3.05 -22.58 2.98
C SER A 87 2.68 -22.16 1.55
N LYS A 88 1.58 -22.71 0.99
CA LYS A 88 1.09 -22.37 -0.36
C LYS A 88 0.52 -20.95 -0.39
N TYR A 89 -0.40 -20.63 0.53
CA TYR A 89 -1.02 -19.31 0.58
C TYR A 89 -0.05 -18.25 1.06
N PHE A 90 0.86 -18.60 1.97
CA PHE A 90 1.98 -17.76 2.37
C PHE A 90 2.81 -17.29 1.16
N LYS A 91 3.25 -18.20 0.30
CA LYS A 91 4.05 -17.82 -0.88
C LYS A 91 3.32 -16.89 -1.85
N ILE A 92 2.01 -17.08 -2.02
CA ILE A 92 1.22 -16.29 -2.97
C ILE A 92 0.91 -14.90 -2.39
N TRP A 93 0.38 -14.85 -1.16
CA TRP A 93 -0.11 -13.61 -0.56
C TRP A 93 0.96 -12.84 0.17
N GLY A 94 1.84 -13.54 0.88
CA GLY A 94 2.96 -12.96 1.61
C GLY A 94 3.91 -12.21 0.69
N ASN A 95 4.33 -12.83 -0.42
CA ASN A 95 5.18 -12.17 -1.41
C ASN A 95 4.50 -10.95 -2.05
N LYS A 96 3.19 -11.04 -2.35
CA LYS A 96 2.43 -9.89 -2.88
C LYS A 96 2.42 -8.73 -1.89
N MET A 97 2.09 -8.99 -0.63
CA MET A 97 2.06 -7.95 0.41
C MET A 97 3.44 -7.35 0.65
N PHE A 98 4.49 -8.17 0.63
CA PHE A 98 5.87 -7.70 0.73
C PHE A 98 6.22 -6.72 -0.39
N ILE A 99 5.92 -7.09 -1.64
CA ILE A 99 6.16 -6.23 -2.80
C ILE A 99 5.36 -4.93 -2.70
N LEU A 100 4.08 -4.99 -2.34
CA LEU A 100 3.23 -3.81 -2.21
C LEU A 100 3.76 -2.83 -1.14
N SER A 101 4.13 -3.35 0.04
CA SER A 101 4.72 -2.53 1.09
C SER A 101 6.06 -1.93 0.67
N LEU A 102 6.91 -2.69 -0.02
CA LEU A 102 8.20 -2.20 -0.53
C LEU A 102 8.00 -1.05 -1.54
N VAL A 103 7.07 -1.22 -2.49
CA VAL A 103 6.75 -0.19 -3.48
C VAL A 103 6.19 1.07 -2.80
N ALA A 104 5.24 0.92 -1.87
CA ALA A 104 4.71 2.04 -1.12
C ALA A 104 5.78 2.77 -0.31
N PHE A 105 6.72 2.03 0.30
CA PHE A 105 7.82 2.62 1.05
C PHE A 105 8.73 3.46 0.15
N VAL A 106 9.12 2.95 -1.02
CA VAL A 106 9.92 3.71 -1.99
C VAL A 106 9.18 4.97 -2.44
N LEU A 107 7.89 4.87 -2.77
CA LEU A 107 7.08 6.02 -3.17
C LEU A 107 6.97 7.07 -2.05
N PHE A 108 6.86 6.62 -0.80
CA PHE A 108 6.81 7.49 0.36
C PHE A 108 8.13 8.24 0.61
N ILE A 109 9.28 7.56 0.46
CA ILE A 109 10.59 8.21 0.54
C ILE A 109 10.74 9.27 -0.56
N ILE A 110 10.34 8.95 -1.80
CA ILE A 110 10.34 9.92 -2.91
C ILE A 110 9.46 11.12 -2.56
N GLN A 111 8.24 10.89 -2.04
CA GLN A 111 7.33 11.94 -1.61
C GLN A 111 7.98 12.87 -0.58
N ILE A 112 8.61 12.34 0.47
CA ILE A 112 9.30 13.13 1.51
C ILE A 112 10.41 14.00 0.90
N ILE A 113 11.26 13.43 0.03
CA ILE A 113 12.38 14.16 -0.60
C ILE A 113 11.85 15.37 -1.38
N PHE A 114 10.77 15.20 -2.16
CA PHE A 114 10.20 16.31 -2.93
C PHE A 114 9.53 17.36 -2.06
N ILE A 115 8.88 16.97 -0.95
CA ILE A 115 8.30 17.90 0.02
C ILE A 115 9.41 18.74 0.68
N GLN A 116 10.49 18.12 1.15
CA GLN A 116 11.63 18.84 1.75
C GLN A 116 12.28 19.81 0.77
N LYS A 117 12.57 19.34 -0.46
CA LYS A 117 13.11 20.20 -1.53
C LYS A 117 12.18 21.38 -1.85
N SER A 118 10.87 21.16 -1.78
CA SER A 118 9.87 22.19 -2.01
C SER A 118 9.80 23.23 -0.88
N GLN A 119 10.12 22.86 0.36
CA GLN A 119 10.15 23.78 1.50
C GLN A 119 11.42 24.66 1.45
N ASN A 120 12.58 24.07 1.14
CA ASN A 120 13.85 24.79 1.00
C ASN A 120 13.87 25.86 -0.11
N ILE A 121 12.97 25.80 -1.11
CA ILE A 121 12.87 26.83 -2.15
C ILE A 121 12.04 28.05 -1.69
N LYS A 122 11.21 27.87 -0.66
CA LYS A 122 10.32 28.92 -0.14
C LYS A 122 10.96 29.76 0.96
N GLU A 123 11.92 29.19 1.68
CA GLU A 123 12.79 29.91 2.63
C GLU A 123 13.83 30.73 1.87
#